data_AF-A0A5K0X4G8-F1
#
_entry.id   AF-A0A5K0X4G8-F1
#
_cell.length_a   1.000
_cell.length_b   1.000
_cell.length_c   1.000
_cell.angle_alpha   90.00
_cell.angle_beta   90.00
_cell.angle_gamma   90.00
#
_symmetry.space_group_name_H-M   'P 1'
#
loop_
_entity.id
_entity.type
_entity.pdbx_description
1 polymer ?
#
loop_
_entity_poly.entity_id
_entity_poly.type
_entity_poly.pdbx_seq_one_letter_code
_entity_poly.pdbx_strand_id
1 'polypeptide(L)' 'GLYSGGSALMVEKFLNIHGDEILYVGDHIYTDVSQSKVHLRWRTALICRELEEE' A
#
# COMPACT_ATOMS: atom_id res chain seq x y z
N GLY A 1 4.34 -17.70 -4.21
CA GLY A 1 3.03 -18.35 -3.95
C GLY A 1 1.92 -17.49 -4.51
N LEU A 2 0.74 -18.06 -4.71
CA LEU A 2 -0.48 -17.32 -5.02
C LEU A 2 -1.28 -17.15 -3.72
N TYR A 3 -1.76 -15.94 -3.45
CA TYR A 3 -2.50 -15.61 -2.23
C TYR A 3 -3.81 -14.88 -2.57
N SER A 4 -4.80 -14.98 -1.68
CA SER A 4 -6.09 -14.28 -1.80
C SER A 4 -6.54 -13.77 -0.43
N GLY A 5 -7.01 -12.52 -0.37
CA GLY A 5 -7.33 -11.83 0.88
C GLY A 5 -6.08 -11.37 1.65
N GLY A 6 -6.19 -11.29 2.99
CA GLY A 6 -5.09 -10.93 3.89
C GLY A 6 -5.11 -9.47 4.37
N SER A 7 -4.04 -9.08 5.06
CA SER A 7 -3.86 -7.71 5.59
C SER A 7 -2.41 -7.25 5.42
N ALA A 8 -2.19 -5.94 5.41
CA ALA A 8 -0.85 -5.36 5.28
C ALA A 8 0.10 -5.79 6.42
N LEU A 9 -0.42 -6.01 7.64
CA LEU A 9 0.38 -6.54 8.76
C LEU A 9 0.90 -7.96 8.48
N MET A 10 0.14 -8.78 7.76
CA MET A 10 0.59 -10.12 7.39
C MET A 10 1.76 -10.06 6.40
N VAL A 11 1.74 -9.08 5.48
CA VAL A 11 2.81 -8.85 4.52
C VAL A 11 4.09 -8.39 5.23
N GLU A 12 4.01 -7.44 6.17
CA GLU A 12 5.16 -7.02 6.98
C GLU A 12 5.81 -8.19 7.73
N LYS A 13 4.99 -9.00 8.43
CA LYS A 13 5.47 -10.15 9.19
C LYS A 13 6.09 -11.23 8.30
N PHE A 14 5.51 -11.44 7.11
CA PHE A 14 6.01 -12.42 6.17
C PHE A 14 7.36 -12.01 5.56
N LEU A 15 7.51 -10.72 5.24
CA LEU A 15 8.74 -10.18 4.67
C LEU A 15 9.79 -9.82 5.75
N ASN A 16 9.38 -9.74 7.01
CA ASN A 16 10.22 -9.34 8.15
C ASN A 16 10.88 -7.97 7.95
N ILE A 17 10.10 -7.01 7.43
CA ILE A 17 10.51 -5.62 7.19
C ILE A 17 9.51 -4.68 7.85
N HIS A 18 9.97 -3.48 8.21
CA HIS A 18 9.13 -2.47 8.84
C HIS A 18 8.43 -1.58 7.81
N GLY A 19 7.27 -1.05 8.16
CA GLY A 19 6.40 -0.37 7.19
C GLY A 19 7.02 0.85 6.50
N ASP A 20 7.96 1.56 7.11
CA ASP A 20 8.69 2.65 6.47
C ASP A 20 9.59 2.19 5.31
N GLU A 21 9.98 0.93 5.32
CA GLU A 21 10.71 0.27 4.23
C GLU A 21 9.78 -0.14 3.07
N ILE A 22 8.45 -0.11 3.27
CA ILE A 22 7.46 -0.51 2.26
C ILE A 22 6.85 0.70 1.55
N LEU A 23 6.83 0.63 0.21
CA LEU A 23 6.11 1.57 -0.66
C LEU A 23 4.96 0.85 -1.36
N TYR A 24 3.73 1.21 -1.01
CA TYR A 24 2.54 0.81 -1.76
C TYR A 24 2.29 1.78 -2.92
N VAL A 25 1.98 1.24 -4.10
CA VAL A 25 1.66 2.02 -5.30
C VAL A 25 0.33 1.54 -5.86
N GLY A 26 -0.64 2.44 -6.01
CA GLY A 26 -1.99 2.14 -6.52
C GLY A 26 -2.62 3.35 -7.19
N ASP A 27 -3.78 3.18 -7.81
CA ASP A 27 -4.56 4.21 -8.51
C ASP A 27 -5.88 4.57 -7.77
N HIS A 28 -6.19 3.92 -6.64
CA HIS A 28 -7.44 4.13 -5.91
C HIS A 28 -7.22 4.68 -4.49
N ILE A 29 -7.33 6.01 -4.32
CA ILE A 29 -7.06 6.71 -3.04
C ILE A 29 -7.85 6.14 -1.84
N TYR A 30 -9.14 5.87 -2.02
CA TYR A 30 -10.07 5.72 -0.89
C TYR A 30 -9.96 4.36 -0.18
N THR A 31 -9.61 3.31 -0.93
CA THR A 31 -9.39 1.95 -0.41
C THR A 31 -7.98 1.76 0.12
N ASP A 32 -7.01 2.49 -0.43
CA ASP A 32 -5.59 2.19 -0.24
C ASP A 32 -4.98 2.95 0.93
N VAL A 33 -5.48 4.16 1.21
CA VAL A 33 -4.90 5.07 2.22
C VAL A 33 -5.31 4.70 3.65
N SER A 34 -6.54 4.22 3.87
CA SER A 34 -7.05 3.97 5.23
C SER A 34 -6.39 2.77 5.91
N GLN A 35 -6.06 1.71 5.15
CA GLN A 35 -5.45 0.49 5.68
C GLN A 35 -3.91 0.58 5.78
N SER A 36 -3.24 1.23 4.82
CA SER A 36 -1.77 1.32 4.77
C SER A 36 -1.18 2.45 5.62
N LYS A 37 -1.82 3.63 5.67
CA LYS A 37 -1.28 4.79 6.40
C LYS A 37 -1.61 4.83 7.89
N VAL A 38 -2.82 4.41 8.30
CA VAL A 38 -3.30 4.68 9.67
C VAL A 38 -2.64 3.76 10.71
N HIS A 39 -2.25 2.54 10.33
CA HIS A 39 -1.78 1.53 11.29
C HIS A 39 -0.34 1.05 11.07
N LEU A 40 0.24 1.20 9.87
CA LEU A 40 1.47 0.49 9.51
C LEU A 40 2.60 1.39 8.99
N ARG A 41 2.39 2.72 8.87
CA ARG A 41 3.42 3.68 8.42
C ARG A 41 4.01 3.38 7.04
N TRP A 42 3.28 2.67 6.19
CA TRP A 42 3.69 2.44 4.80
C TRP A 42 3.77 3.77 4.05
N ARG A 43 4.78 3.91 3.19
CA ARG A 43 4.79 4.98 2.20
C ARG A 43 3.76 4.64 1.12
N THR A 44 3.05 5.63 0.60
CA THR A 44 2.03 5.45 -0.44
C THR A 44 2.36 6.37 -1.61
N ALA A 45 2.50 5.81 -2.80
CA ALA A 45 2.48 6.55 -4.06
C ALA A 45 1.15 6.28 -4.78
N LEU A 46 0.64 7.32 -5.44
CA LEU A 46 -0.61 7.25 -6.18
C LEU A 46 -0.32 7.45 -7.67
N ILE A 47 -0.94 6.63 -8.50
CA ILE A 47 -0.97 6.77 -9.95
C ILE A 47 -2.23 7.56 -10.28
N CYS A 48 -2.07 8.83 -10.66
CA CYS A 48 -3.14 9.68 -11.19
C CYS A 48 -3.01 9.75 -12.71
N ARG A 49 -3.88 9.04 -13.42
CA ARG A 49 -3.89 9.08 -14.90
C ARG A 49 -4.48 10.39 -15.42
N GLU A 50 -5.32 11.02 -14.62
CA GLU A 50 -5.93 12.32 -14.91
C GLU A 50 -4.88 13.45 -15.01
N LEU A 51 -3.71 13.28 -14.40
CA LEU A 51 -2.58 14.21 -14.54
C LEU A 51 -1.81 14.06 -15.86
N GLU A 52 -2.00 12.97 -16.61
CA GLU A 52 -1.34 12.79 -17.92
C GLU A 52 -2.03 13.64 -19.01
N GLU A 53 -3.26 14.08 -18.77
CA GLU A 53 -4.07 14.89 -19.68
C GLU A 53 -4.10 16.39 -19.31
N GLU A 54 -3.43 16.80 -18.21
CA GLU A 54 -3.16 18.22 -17.86
C GLU A 54 -1.87 18.74 -18.49
#